data_AF-A0A359F1P7-F1
#
_entry.id   AF-A0A359F1P7-F1
#
_cell.length_a   1.000
_cell.length_b   1.000
_cell.length_c   1.000
_cell.angle_alpha   90.00
_cell.angle_beta   90.00
_cell.angle_gamma   90.00
#
_symmetry.space_group_name_H-M   'P 1'
#
loop_
_entity.id
_entity.type
_entity.pdbx_description
1 polymer ?
#
loop_
_entity_poly.entity_id
_entity_poly.type
_entity_poly.pdbx_seq_one_letter_code
_entity_poly.pdbx_strand_id
1 'polypeptide(L)'
;MAGTVERYGKGFRYRVQLGADPGTGKRRWATKGGFATEKEATKAMHRVIVAADDGLVVKRSTLRLGQYLTEWLERVTPDLKATTAA
;
A
#
# COMPACT_ATOMS: atom_id res chain seq x y z
N MET A 1 -11.82 2.69 7.04
CA MET A 1 -11.11 1.44 7.41
C MET A 1 -10.87 1.33 8.91
N ALA A 2 -10.67 0.12 9.45
CA ALA A 2 -10.37 -0.08 10.89
C ALA A 2 -8.86 -0.21 11.13
N GLY A 3 -8.37 0.51 12.14
CA GLY A 3 -7.00 0.40 12.63
C GLY A 3 -6.98 0.30 14.15
N THR A 4 -5.98 -0.40 14.68
CA THR A 4 -5.76 -0.55 16.12
C THR A 4 -4.39 0.01 16.47
N VAL A 5 -4.32 0.80 17.52
CA VAL A 5 -3.06 1.21 18.15
C VAL A 5 -2.85 0.34 19.36
N GLU A 6 -1.65 -0.23 19.48
CA GLU A 6 -1.27 -1.08 20.60
C GLU A 6 0.10 -0.69 21.12
N ARG A 7 0.32 -0.93 22.42
CA ARG A 7 1.63 -0.74 23.03
C ARG A 7 2.56 -1.85 22.54
N TYR A 8 3.75 -1.47 22.10
CA TYR A 8 4.74 -2.40 21.55
C TYR A 8 6.13 -2.06 22.08
N GLY A 9 6.65 -2.91 22.96
CA GLY A 9 7.90 -2.68 23.66
C GLY A 9 7.87 -1.37 24.47
N LYS A 10 8.84 -0.50 24.22
CA LYS A 10 8.96 0.83 24.87
C LYS A 10 8.12 1.93 24.21
N GLY A 11 7.36 1.62 23.16
CA GLY A 11 6.59 2.61 22.40
C GLY A 11 5.24 2.09 21.96
N PHE A 12 4.70 2.70 20.91
CA PHE A 12 3.42 2.37 20.32
C PHE A 12 3.58 1.96 18.85
N ARG A 13 2.69 1.10 18.38
CA ARG A 13 2.54 0.73 16.98
C ARG A 13 1.09 0.83 16.57
N TYR A 14 0.85 1.13 15.30
CA TYR A 14 -0.47 0.98 14.71
C TYR A 14 -0.50 -0.21 13.76
N ARG A 15 -1.69 -0.79 13.60
CA ARG A 15 -2.02 -1.82 12.64
C ARG A 15 -3.31 -1.42 11.91
N VAL A 16 -3.23 -1.17 10.61
CA VAL A 16 -4.37 -0.77 9.76
C VAL A 16 -4.64 -1.84 8.73
N GLN A 17 -5.91 -2.16 8.50
CA GLN A 17 -6.33 -3.02 7.40
C GLN A 17 -6.50 -2.17 6.13
N LEU A 18 -5.71 -2.47 5.09
CA LEU A 18 -5.63 -1.70 3.83
C LEU A 18 -6.55 -2.23 2.72
N GLY A 19 -7.41 -3.20 3.02
CA GLY A 19 -8.28 -3.86 2.04
C GLY A 19 -7.85 -5.29 1.70
N ALA A 20 -8.44 -5.87 0.65
CA ALA A 20 -8.12 -7.20 0.14
C ALA A 20 -7.13 -7.09 -1.03
N ASP A 21 -6.17 -8.01 -1.10
CA ASP A 21 -5.28 -8.13 -2.25
C ASP A 21 -6.08 -8.59 -3.49
N PRO A 22 -6.08 -7.84 -4.60
CA PRO A 22 -6.85 -8.20 -5.79
C PRO A 22 -6.35 -9.49 -6.47
N GLY A 23 -5.12 -9.94 -6.20
CA GLY A 23 -4.59 -11.19 -6.75
C GLY A 23 -4.81 -12.41 -5.84
N THR A 24 -4.80 -12.23 -4.52
CA THR A 24 -4.80 -13.35 -3.55
C THR A 24 -6.02 -13.39 -2.65
N GLY A 25 -6.89 -12.37 -2.67
CA GLY A 25 -8.08 -12.25 -1.82
C GLY A 25 -7.77 -12.08 -0.32
N LYS A 26 -6.50 -12.12 0.08
CA LYS A 26 -6.08 -12.03 1.49
C LYS A 26 -6.16 -10.59 1.98
N ARG A 27 -6.55 -10.42 3.25
CA ARG A 27 -6.56 -9.12 3.92
C ARG A 27 -5.13 -8.58 4.02
N ARG A 28 -4.91 -7.38 3.48
CA ARG A 28 -3.65 -6.65 3.58
C ARG A 28 -3.63 -5.81 4.85
N TRP A 29 -2.57 -5.95 5.63
CA TRP A 29 -2.35 -5.20 6.86
C TRP A 29 -1.10 -4.33 6.72
N ALA A 30 -1.20 -3.05 7.11
CA ALA A 30 -0.05 -2.18 7.33
C ALA A 30 0.22 -2.06 8.82
N THR A 31 1.46 -2.31 9.23
CA THR A 31 1.92 -2.12 10.60
C THR A 31 3.10 -1.19 10.63
N LYS A 32 3.10 -0.20 11.52
CA LYS A 32 4.26 0.65 11.78
C LYS A 32 4.38 0.93 13.27
N GLY A 33 5.58 0.74 13.80
CA GLY A 33 5.93 1.01 15.19
C GLY A 33 6.99 2.11 15.31
N GLY A 34 7.43 2.34 16.55
CA GLY A 34 8.48 3.32 16.87
C GLY A 34 7.94 4.67 17.32
N PHE A 35 6.65 4.77 17.65
CA PHE A 35 6.07 5.99 18.20
C PHE A 35 6.34 6.06 19.70
N ALA A 36 6.71 7.24 20.20
CA ALA A 36 6.96 7.46 21.62
C ALA A 36 5.63 7.55 22.41
N THR A 37 4.58 8.05 21.75
CA THR A 37 3.26 8.24 22.38
C THR A 37 2.13 7.61 21.58
N GLU A 38 1.05 7.27 22.28
CA GLU A 38 -0.19 6.78 21.65
C GLU A 38 -0.76 7.81 20.67
N LYS A 39 -0.76 9.10 21.05
CA LYS A 39 -1.26 10.19 20.20
C LYS A 39 -0.54 10.28 18.86
N GLU A 40 0.79 10.12 18.85
CA GLU A 40 1.57 10.10 17.60
C GLU A 40 1.22 8.89 16.74
N ALA A 41 1.09 7.71 17.36
CA ALA A 41 0.67 6.50 16.66
C ALA A 41 -0.74 6.63 16.06
N THR A 42 -1.69 7.20 16.80
CA THR A 42 -3.05 7.47 16.35
C THR A 42 -3.07 8.48 15.20
N LYS A 43 -2.31 9.57 15.29
CA LYS A 43 -2.20 10.55 14.20
C LYS A 43 -1.59 9.94 12.93
N ALA A 44 -0.56 9.12 13.07
CA ALA A 44 0.04 8.39 11.95
C ALA A 44 -0.92 7.35 11.36
N MET A 45 -1.69 6.65 12.20
CA MET A 45 -2.74 5.72 11.79
C MET A 45 -3.82 6.42 10.96
N HIS A 46 -4.34 7.56 11.40
CA HIS A 46 -5.34 8.32 10.66
C HIS A 46 -4.84 8.78 9.29
N ARG A 47 -3.59 9.23 9.20
CA ARG A 47 -2.98 9.59 7.89
C ARG A 47 -2.95 8.39 6.93
N VAL A 48 -2.66 7.19 7.44
CA VAL A 48 -2.65 5.98 6.62
C VAL A 48 -4.06 5.54 6.23
N ILE A 49 -5.04 5.67 7.12
CA ILE A 49 -6.44 5.37 6.80
C ILE A 49 -6.95 6.30 5.70
N VAL A 50 -6.70 7.62 5.81
CA VAL A 50 -7.10 8.61 4.79
C VAL A 50 -6.40 8.32 3.45
N ALA A 51 -5.08 8.11 3.47
CA ALA A 51 -4.34 7.73 2.26
C ALA A 51 -4.82 6.40 1.65
N ALA A 52 -5.38 5.52 2.46
CA ALA A 52 -5.95 4.27 1.99
C ALA A 52 -7.35 4.43 1.40
N ASP A 53 -8.19 5.25 2.02
CA ASP A 53 -9.55 5.54 1.52
C ASP A 53 -9.47 6.28 0.16
N ASP A 54 -8.46 7.12 -0.04
CA ASP A 54 -8.17 7.78 -1.33
C ASP A 54 -7.62 6.83 -2.42
N GLY A 55 -7.49 5.52 -2.14
CA GLY A 55 -6.92 4.55 -3.08
C GLY A 55 -5.40 4.65 -3.27
N LEU A 56 -4.73 5.49 -2.47
CA LEU A 56 -3.30 5.83 -2.54
C LEU A 56 -2.43 4.96 -1.61
N VAL A 57 -2.84 3.73 -1.29
CA VAL A 57 -1.92 2.75 -0.67
C VAL A 57 -0.98 2.17 -1.73
N VAL A 58 -0.23 3.03 -2.39
CA VAL A 58 0.87 2.60 -3.23
C VAL A 58 2.03 2.32 -2.29
N LYS A 59 2.31 1.04 -2.04
CA LYS A 59 3.62 0.64 -1.48
C LYS A 59 4.66 1.35 -2.33
N ARG A 60 5.58 2.12 -1.74
CA ARG A 60 6.73 2.65 -2.48
C ARG A 60 7.39 1.48 -3.17
N SER A 61 7.19 1.39 -4.48
CA SER A 61 7.82 0.37 -5.29
C SER A 61 9.24 0.84 -5.53
N THR A 62 10.21 -0.02 -5.28
CA THR A 62 11.59 0.19 -5.76
C THR A 62 11.69 -0.05 -7.27
N LEU A 63 10.59 -0.46 -7.91
CA LEU A 63 10.50 -0.66 -9.35
C LEU A 63 10.76 0.67 -10.05
N ARG A 64 11.80 0.68 -10.89
CA ARG A 64 12.09 1.83 -11.73
C ARG A 64 10.96 1.98 -12.75
N LEU A 65 10.59 3.23 -13.06
CA LEU A 65 9.53 3.51 -14.03
C LEU A 65 9.73 2.76 -15.36
N GLY A 66 10.97 2.67 -15.85
CA GLY A 66 11.28 1.92 -17.07
C GLY A 66 10.92 0.43 -16.98
N GLN A 67 11.20 -0.22 -15.85
CA GLN A 67 10.87 -1.64 -15.65
C GLN A 67 9.36 -1.86 -15.60
N TYR A 68 8.63 -0.95 -14.96
CA TYR A 68 7.17 -0.98 -14.94
C TYR A 68 6.58 -0.85 -16.35
N LEU A 69 7.10 0.08 -17.16
CA LEU A 69 6.62 0.29 -18.52
C LEU A 69 6.90 -0.91 -19.42
N THR A 70 8.05 -1.59 -19.27
CA THR A 70 8.33 -2.84 -20.00
C THR A 70 7.34 -3.94 -19.64
N GLU A 71 7.11 -4.20 -18.34
CA GLU A 71 6.14 -5.21 -17.89
C GLU A 71 4.72 -4.88 -18.35
N TRP A 72 4.35 -3.59 -18.31
CA TRP A 72 3.05 -3.14 -18.79
C TRP A 72 2.89 -3.32 -20.30
N LEU A 73 3.90 -2.98 -21.09
CA LEU A 73 3.89 -3.18 -22.54
C LEU A 73 3.77 -4.67 -22.89
N GLU A 74 4.53 -5.55 -22.24
CA GLU A 74 4.41 -7.01 -22.45
C GLU A 74 2.99 -7.51 -22.16
N ARG A 75 2.35 -6.98 -21.12
CA ARG A 75 0.99 -7.36 -20.74
C ARG A 75 -0.06 -6.83 -21.71
N VAL A 76 0.12 -5.64 -22.27
CA VAL A 76 -0.88 -4.95 -23.11
C VAL A 76 -0.69 -5.26 -24.60
N THR A 77 0.52 -5.64 -25.04
CA THR A 77 0.83 -6.01 -26.43
C THR A 77 -0.14 -7.02 -27.05
N PRO A 78 -0.59 -8.09 -26.36
CA PRO A 78 -1.55 -9.04 -26.92
C PRO A 78 -2.91 -8.42 -27.28
N ASP A 79 -3.30 -7.35 -26.58
CA ASP A 79 -4.59 -6.67 -26.76
C ASP A 79 -4.51 -5.51 -27.76
N LEU A 80 -3.31 -5.15 -28.21
CA LEU A 80 -3.07 -4.05 -29.15
C LEU A 80 -3.11 -4.54 -30.61
N LYS A 81 -3.60 -3.69 -31.50
CA LYS A 81 -3.44 -3.91 -32.94
C LYS A 81 -1.95 -3.87 -33.29
N ALA A 82 -1.54 -4.70 -34.25
CA ALA A 82 -0.14 -4.81 -34.68
C ALA A 82 0.50 -3.48 -35.10
N THR A 83 -0.28 -2.52 -35.61
CA THR A 83 0.18 -1.17 -35.96
C THR A 83 0.49 -0.27 -34.77
N THR A 84 0.12 -0.67 -33.55
CA THR A 84 0.26 0.11 -32.30
C THR A 84 1.29 -0.52 -31.36
N ALA A 85 1.63 -1.80 -31.53
CA ALA A 85 2.61 -2.50 -30.71
C ALA A 85 4.05 -2.42 -31.25
N ALA A 86 4.24 -1.93 -32.48
CA ALA A 86 5.52 -1.89 -33.21
C ALA A 86 6.15 -0.49 -33.21
#